data_AF-A0A0B1RY84-F1
#
_entry.id   AF-A0A0B1RY84-F1
#
_cell.length_a   1.000
_cell.length_b   1.000
_cell.length_c   1.000
_cell.angle_alpha   90.00
_cell.angle_beta   90.00
_cell.angle_gamma   90.00
#
_symmetry.space_group_name_H-M   'P 1'
#
loop_
_entity.id
_entity.type
_entity.pdbx_description
1 polymer ?
#
loop_
_entity_poly.entity_id
_entity_poly.type
_entity_poly.pdbx_seq_one_letter_code
_entity_poly.pdbx_strand_id
1 'polypeptide(L)'
;MTKALSSIGREEVKQLGSQLVENLEPFVLQAEMGLTERALSLLRCAAEAGPDIRCQIYDHVVPWILMLAQGDVVNVKANRLEIVQEGLKGLMDWTKCIHEHGCDDVLTRFQSSLFASLDSARETAPNEALTAMHNCASVYLKIEPLPEEILK
;
A
#
# COMPACT_ATOMS: atom_id res chain seq x y z
N MET A 1 0.60 21.11 33.01
CA MET A 1 0.93 19.67 33.15
C MET A 1 0.22 18.78 32.10
N THR A 2 -0.48 19.34 31.10
CA THR A 2 -1.31 18.60 30.13
C THR A 2 -0.62 18.26 28.80
N LYS A 3 0.35 19.07 28.34
CA LYS A 3 1.08 18.81 27.07
C LYS A 3 2.03 17.61 27.11
N ALA A 4 2.62 17.34 28.27
CA ALA A 4 3.53 16.20 28.45
C ALA A 4 2.78 14.86 28.45
N LEU A 5 1.58 14.81 29.03
CA LEU A 5 0.73 13.61 29.00
C LEU A 5 0.15 13.33 27.61
N SER A 6 -0.06 14.36 26.78
CA SER A 6 -0.50 14.17 25.40
C SER A 6 0.64 13.89 24.42
N SER A 7 1.90 14.21 24.75
CA SER A 7 3.07 13.80 23.96
C SER A 7 3.47 12.37 24.28
N ILE A 8 3.54 12.04 25.58
CA ILE A 8 2.93 10.86 26.21
C ILE A 8 2.46 9.74 25.26
N GLY A 9 1.13 9.68 25.18
CA GLY A 9 0.32 8.78 24.35
C GLY A 9 0.65 8.74 22.86
N ARG A 10 1.25 9.79 22.29
CA ARG A 10 1.62 9.77 20.86
C ARG A 10 2.86 8.92 20.62
N GLU A 11 3.80 8.93 21.56
CA GLU A 11 5.01 8.13 21.44
C GLU A 11 4.70 6.64 21.60
N GLU A 12 3.82 6.27 22.54
CA GLU A 12 3.37 4.88 22.67
C GLU A 12 2.61 4.40 21.42
N VAL A 13 1.78 5.26 20.81
CA VAL A 13 1.06 4.91 19.57
C VAL A 13 2.02 4.67 18.41
N LYS A 14 3.08 5.50 18.28
CA LYS A 14 4.12 5.30 17.27
C LYS A 14 4.92 4.02 17.52
N GLN A 15 5.30 3.77 18.77
CA GLN A 15 6.01 2.54 19.13
C GLN A 15 5.17 1.29 18.84
N LEU A 16 3.86 1.33 19.12
CA LEU A 16 2.93 0.27 18.76
C LEU A 16 2.86 0.10 17.23
N GLY A 17 2.84 1.19 16.48
CA GLY A 17 2.93 1.18 15.02
C GLY A 17 4.17 0.47 14.50
N SER A 18 5.35 0.78 15.06
CA SER A 18 6.61 0.12 14.72
C SER A 18 6.54 -1.38 14.97
N GLN A 19 6.09 -1.77 16.17
CA GLN A 19 5.98 -3.17 16.54
C GLN A 19 4.99 -3.91 15.64
N LEU A 20 3.88 -3.27 15.25
CA LEU A 20 2.89 -3.89 14.38
C LEU A 20 3.47 -4.13 12.99
N VAL A 21 4.18 -3.15 12.42
CA VAL A 21 4.86 -3.26 11.14
C VAL A 21 5.91 -4.38 11.19
N GLU A 22 6.82 -4.34 12.16
CA GLU A 22 7.89 -5.35 12.32
C GLU A 22 7.35 -6.78 12.46
N ASN A 23 6.29 -6.96 13.26
CA ASN A 23 5.71 -8.29 13.48
C ASN A 23 4.90 -8.79 12.28
N LEU A 24 4.36 -7.89 11.44
CA LEU A 24 3.53 -8.25 10.30
C LEU A 24 4.30 -8.41 8.99
N GLU A 25 5.49 -7.81 8.88
CA GLU A 25 6.34 -7.91 7.69
C GLU A 25 6.54 -9.36 7.20
N PRO A 26 6.88 -10.36 8.04
CA PRO A 26 7.13 -11.72 7.57
C PRO A 26 5.90 -12.34 6.91
N PHE A 27 4.69 -12.06 7.42
CA PHE A 27 3.45 -12.60 6.87
C PHE A 27 3.11 -12.02 5.50
N VAL A 28 3.61 -10.82 5.19
CA VAL A 28 3.45 -10.20 3.87
C VAL A 28 4.56 -10.65 2.93
N LEU A 29 5.83 -10.53 3.32
CA LEU A 29 6.97 -10.78 2.44
C LEU A 29 7.31 -12.26 2.23
N GLN A 30 6.83 -13.16 3.07
CA GLN A 30 6.87 -14.60 2.78
C GLN A 30 5.70 -15.04 1.90
N ALA A 31 4.73 -14.15 1.66
CA ALA A 31 3.52 -14.37 0.87
C ALA A 31 2.81 -15.68 1.25
N GLU A 32 2.65 -15.92 2.55
CA GLU A 32 1.91 -17.08 3.04
C GLU A 32 0.42 -16.87 2.75
N MET A 33 -0.15 -17.80 1.97
CA MET A 33 -1.53 -17.71 1.49
C MET A 33 -2.53 -17.42 2.62
N GLY A 34 -3.28 -16.33 2.48
CA GLY A 34 -4.30 -15.90 3.42
C GLY A 34 -3.79 -15.20 4.68
N LEU A 35 -2.48 -15.22 4.96
CA LEU A 35 -1.88 -14.40 6.02
C LEU A 35 -1.49 -13.02 5.51
N THR A 36 -1.05 -12.92 4.25
CA THR A 36 -0.76 -11.65 3.58
C THR A 36 -1.96 -10.69 3.64
N GLU A 37 -3.12 -11.08 3.09
CA GLU A 37 -4.35 -10.26 3.13
C GLU A 37 -4.76 -9.87 4.55
N ARG A 38 -4.62 -10.77 5.53
CA ARG A 38 -4.98 -10.51 6.93
C ARG A 38 -4.02 -9.53 7.59
N ALA A 39 -2.72 -9.68 7.35
CA ALA A 39 -1.69 -8.76 7.84
C ALA A 39 -1.90 -7.36 7.28
N LEU A 40 -2.14 -7.24 5.98
CA LEU A 40 -2.47 -5.97 5.34
C LEU A 40 -3.78 -5.39 5.91
N SER A 41 -4.82 -6.19 6.07
CA SER A 41 -6.08 -5.73 6.66
C SER A 41 -5.90 -5.18 8.08
N LEU A 42 -5.09 -5.84 8.91
CA LEU A 42 -4.78 -5.39 10.26
C LEU A 42 -3.98 -4.08 10.26
N LEU A 43 -3.01 -3.92 9.36
CA LEU A 43 -2.26 -2.68 9.19
C LEU A 43 -3.17 -1.54 8.73
N ARG A 44 -4.14 -1.81 7.84
CA ARG A 44 -5.13 -0.82 7.44
C ARG A 44 -5.98 -0.37 8.63
N CYS A 45 -6.48 -1.30 9.45
CA CYS A 45 -7.20 -0.96 10.68
C CYS A 45 -6.35 -0.11 11.64
N ALA A 46 -5.06 -0.39 11.76
CA ALA A 46 -4.16 0.41 12.59
C ALA A 46 -3.94 1.82 11.99
N ALA A 47 -3.88 1.96 10.67
CA ALA A 47 -3.75 3.24 9.99
C ALA A 47 -4.99 4.17 10.18
N GLU A 48 -6.16 3.59 10.47
CA GLU A 48 -7.38 4.32 10.82
C GLU A 48 -7.29 4.97 12.23
N ALA A 49 -6.43 4.47 13.12
CA ALA A 49 -6.32 4.96 14.50
C ALA A 49 -5.81 6.42 14.59
N GLY A 50 -5.08 6.89 13.58
CA GLY A 50 -4.70 8.30 13.50
C GLY A 50 -3.52 8.59 12.56
N PRO A 51 -3.24 9.87 12.28
CA PRO A 51 -2.17 10.28 11.36
C PRO A 51 -0.77 9.90 11.86
N ASP A 52 -0.54 9.88 13.19
CA ASP A 52 0.77 9.59 13.78
C ASP A 52 1.28 8.17 13.45
N ILE A 53 0.38 7.18 13.33
CA ILE A 53 0.69 5.80 12.97
C ILE A 53 0.53 5.54 11.46
N ARG A 54 -0.38 6.26 10.81
CA ARG A 54 -0.73 6.08 9.40
C ARG A 54 0.44 6.25 8.46
N CYS A 55 1.16 7.36 8.56
CA CYS A 55 2.29 7.64 7.65
C CYS A 55 3.36 6.56 7.76
N GLN A 56 3.67 6.15 8.98
CA GLN A 56 4.61 5.08 9.26
C GLN A 56 4.18 3.76 8.62
N ILE A 57 2.90 3.38 8.72
CA ILE A 57 2.39 2.16 8.10
C ILE A 57 2.49 2.25 6.57
N TYR A 58 2.11 3.38 5.99
CA TYR A 58 2.15 3.57 4.53
C TYR A 58 3.57 3.51 3.96
N ASP A 59 4.56 4.05 4.68
CA ASP A 59 5.97 4.00 4.28
C ASP A 59 6.49 2.56 4.12
N HIS A 60 5.94 1.60 4.87
CA HIS A 60 6.37 0.20 4.83
C HIS A 60 5.49 -0.66 3.93
N VAL A 61 4.17 -0.48 4.03
CA VAL A 61 3.21 -1.33 3.32
C VAL A 61 3.25 -1.12 1.81
N VAL A 62 3.40 0.11 1.34
CA VAL A 62 3.40 0.37 -0.11
C VAL A 62 4.57 -0.38 -0.80
N PRO A 63 5.83 -0.29 -0.32
CA PRO A 63 6.91 -1.14 -0.83
C PRO A 63 6.61 -2.63 -0.83
N TRP A 64 6.01 -3.17 0.24
CA TRP A 64 5.71 -4.60 0.30
C TRP A 64 4.67 -5.02 -0.74
N ILE A 65 3.63 -4.22 -0.93
CA ILE A 65 2.61 -4.48 -1.96
C ILE A 65 3.23 -4.39 -3.36
N LEU A 66 4.16 -3.46 -3.59
CA LEU A 66 4.90 -3.39 -4.86
C LEU A 66 5.72 -4.66 -5.10
N MET A 67 6.40 -5.18 -4.08
CA MET A 67 7.15 -6.44 -4.17
C MET A 67 6.22 -7.62 -4.48
N LEU A 68 5.03 -7.68 -3.87
CA LEU A 68 4.01 -8.70 -4.19
C LEU A 68 3.56 -8.61 -5.65
N ALA A 69 3.24 -7.40 -6.14
CA ALA A 69 2.78 -7.19 -7.51
C ALA A 69 3.86 -7.50 -8.56
N GLN A 70 5.14 -7.33 -8.23
CA GLN A 70 6.27 -7.72 -9.07
C GLN A 70 6.55 -9.23 -9.01
N GLY A 71 6.07 -9.90 -7.95
CA GLY A 71 6.46 -11.28 -7.65
C GLY A 71 7.90 -11.38 -7.17
N ASP A 72 8.37 -10.40 -6.40
CA ASP A 72 9.72 -10.31 -5.84
C ASP A 72 9.70 -10.60 -4.33
N VAL A 73 9.13 -11.75 -3.96
CA VAL A 73 9.01 -12.23 -2.57
C VAL A 73 9.64 -13.62 -2.39
N VAL A 74 9.86 -14.06 -1.15
CA VAL A 74 10.72 -15.22 -0.85
C VAL A 74 10.21 -16.53 -1.47
N ASN A 75 8.88 -16.71 -1.57
CA ASN A 75 8.24 -17.98 -1.95
C ASN A 75 7.63 -18.02 -3.37
N VAL A 76 8.06 -17.16 -4.29
CA VAL A 76 7.39 -16.92 -5.58
C VAL A 76 7.25 -18.15 -6.48
N LYS A 77 8.20 -19.09 -6.43
CA LYS A 77 8.29 -20.18 -7.43
C LYS A 77 7.11 -21.17 -7.40
N ALA A 78 6.40 -21.29 -6.29
CA ALA A 78 5.24 -22.20 -6.19
C ALA A 78 3.94 -21.54 -6.66
N ASN A 79 3.70 -20.27 -6.28
CA ASN A 79 2.38 -19.61 -6.38
C ASN A 79 2.44 -18.20 -6.99
N ARG A 80 3.35 -17.95 -7.95
CA ARG A 80 3.58 -16.61 -8.54
C ARG A 80 2.29 -15.88 -8.97
N LEU A 81 1.37 -16.58 -9.62
CA LEU A 81 0.12 -15.98 -10.10
C LEU A 81 -0.72 -15.40 -8.94
N GLU A 82 -0.94 -16.20 -7.91
CA GLU A 82 -1.75 -15.82 -6.75
C GLU A 82 -1.11 -14.66 -5.98
N ILE A 83 0.21 -14.71 -5.81
CA ILE A 83 0.99 -13.64 -5.15
C ILE A 83 0.85 -12.32 -5.90
N VAL A 84 1.02 -12.35 -7.23
CA VAL A 84 0.88 -11.16 -8.07
C VAL A 84 -0.55 -10.64 -8.02
N GLN A 85 -1.57 -11.51 -8.11
CA GLN A 85 -2.98 -11.11 -8.00
C GLN A 85 -3.29 -10.48 -6.64
N GLU A 86 -2.73 -11.00 -5.54
CA GLU A 86 -2.88 -10.44 -4.20
C GLU A 86 -2.20 -9.06 -4.08
N GLY A 87 -1.00 -8.91 -4.65
CA GLY A 87 -0.31 -7.62 -4.77
C GLY A 87 -1.11 -6.60 -5.57
N LEU A 88 -1.67 -6.98 -6.71
CA LEU A 88 -2.52 -6.13 -7.54
C LEU A 88 -3.78 -5.67 -6.81
N LYS A 89 -4.45 -6.58 -6.09
CA LYS A 89 -5.57 -6.24 -5.21
C LYS A 89 -5.15 -5.25 -4.12
N GLY A 90 -4.01 -5.51 -3.48
CA GLY A 90 -3.40 -4.61 -2.50
C GLY A 90 -3.16 -3.22 -3.07
N LEU A 91 -2.59 -3.10 -4.28
CA LEU A 91 -2.33 -1.79 -4.91
C LEU A 91 -3.62 -0.98 -5.08
N MET A 92 -4.69 -1.61 -5.54
CA MET A 92 -5.99 -0.93 -5.72
C MET A 92 -6.55 -0.46 -4.38
N ASP A 93 -6.64 -1.37 -3.40
CA ASP A 93 -7.26 -1.09 -2.10
C ASP A 93 -6.50 -0.02 -1.33
N TRP A 94 -5.16 -0.11 -1.32
CA TRP A 94 -4.32 0.82 -0.58
C TRP A 94 -4.16 2.16 -1.28
N THR A 95 -4.07 2.20 -2.60
CA THR A 95 -4.05 3.49 -3.33
C THR A 95 -5.31 4.30 -3.04
N LYS A 96 -6.48 3.64 -3.09
CA LYS A 96 -7.74 4.26 -2.72
C LYS A 96 -7.76 4.71 -1.26
N CYS A 97 -7.35 3.84 -0.35
CA CYS A 97 -7.33 4.14 1.09
C CYS A 97 -6.42 5.33 1.43
N ILE A 98 -5.22 5.41 0.83
CA ILE A 98 -4.27 6.51 1.07
C ILE A 98 -4.86 7.84 0.58
N HIS A 99 -5.49 7.84 -0.60
CA HIS A 99 -6.15 9.02 -1.15
C HIS A 99 -7.36 9.46 -0.30
N GLU A 100 -8.20 8.53 0.15
CA GLU A 100 -9.35 8.84 1.04
C GLU A 100 -8.90 9.46 2.37
N HIS A 101 -7.68 9.15 2.81
CA HIS A 101 -7.07 9.73 3.99
C HIS A 101 -6.32 11.06 3.73
N GLY A 102 -6.29 11.55 2.50
CA GLY A 102 -5.61 12.78 2.09
C GLY A 102 -4.08 12.70 2.14
N CYS A 103 -3.52 11.49 2.09
CA CYS A 103 -2.07 11.24 2.13
C CYS A 103 -1.48 11.11 0.71
N ASP A 104 -1.87 12.00 -0.19
CA ASP A 104 -1.51 11.96 -1.62
C ASP A 104 0.00 12.13 -1.85
N ASP A 105 0.72 12.73 -0.91
CA ASP A 105 2.18 12.84 -0.89
C ASP A 105 2.86 11.46 -0.93
N VAL A 106 2.28 10.47 -0.23
CA VAL A 106 2.76 9.09 -0.28
C VAL A 106 2.58 8.50 -1.69
N LEU A 107 1.43 8.76 -2.32
CA LEU A 107 1.13 8.26 -3.66
C LEU A 107 2.06 8.86 -4.70
N THR A 108 2.23 10.18 -4.70
CA THR A 108 3.15 10.87 -5.63
C THR A 108 4.59 10.34 -5.51
N ARG A 109 5.06 10.06 -4.29
CA ARG A 109 6.39 9.48 -4.07
C ARG A 109 6.56 8.10 -4.73
N PHE A 110 5.52 7.28 -4.74
CA PHE A 110 5.57 5.91 -5.27
C PHE A 110 4.99 5.74 -6.68
N GLN A 111 4.49 6.81 -7.31
CA GLN A 111 3.79 6.76 -8.58
C GLN A 111 4.56 5.99 -9.66
N SER A 112 5.84 6.32 -9.87
CA SER A 112 6.66 5.69 -10.90
C SER A 112 6.84 4.19 -10.64
N SER A 113 7.13 3.81 -9.39
CA SER A 113 7.29 2.40 -9.00
C SER A 113 5.98 1.64 -9.12
N LEU A 114 4.85 2.27 -8.77
CA LEU A 114 3.52 1.68 -8.86
C LEU A 114 3.16 1.32 -10.30
N PHE A 115 3.31 2.26 -11.23
CA PHE A 115 2.98 1.99 -12.64
C PHE A 115 3.96 1.01 -13.28
N ALA A 116 5.24 1.06 -12.93
CA ALA A 116 6.21 0.06 -13.37
C ALA A 116 5.86 -1.36 -12.88
N SER A 117 5.44 -1.50 -11.61
CA SER A 117 4.99 -2.79 -11.06
C SER A 117 3.73 -3.31 -11.76
N LEU A 118 2.78 -2.42 -12.05
CA LEU A 118 1.56 -2.79 -12.79
C LEU A 118 1.88 -3.29 -14.20
N ASP A 119 2.79 -2.62 -14.90
CA ASP A 119 3.22 -3.06 -16.23
C ASP A 119 3.93 -4.42 -16.18
N SER A 120 4.83 -4.63 -15.21
CA SER A 120 5.50 -5.91 -14.99
C SER A 120 4.49 -7.03 -14.67
N ALA A 121 3.47 -6.74 -13.86
CA ALA A 121 2.46 -7.71 -13.47
C ALA A 121 1.63 -8.23 -14.66
N ARG A 122 1.54 -7.48 -15.77
CA ARG A 122 0.80 -7.89 -16.98
C ARG A 122 1.32 -9.18 -17.60
N GLU A 123 2.60 -9.49 -17.42
CA GLU A 123 3.18 -10.76 -17.90
C GLU A 123 2.60 -11.98 -17.17
N THR A 124 2.10 -11.79 -15.95
CA THR A 124 1.60 -12.88 -15.09
C THR A 124 0.07 -12.86 -15.00
N ALA A 125 -0.53 -11.70 -14.78
CA ALA A 125 -1.97 -11.52 -14.54
C ALA A 125 -2.49 -10.33 -15.37
N PRO A 126 -2.66 -10.47 -16.69
CA PRO A 126 -2.90 -9.35 -17.60
C PRO A 126 -4.23 -8.62 -17.34
N ASN A 127 -5.30 -9.35 -17.06
CA ASN A 127 -6.63 -8.76 -16.87
C ASN A 127 -6.71 -7.98 -15.54
N GLU A 128 -6.14 -8.56 -14.50
CA GLU A 128 -6.06 -7.99 -13.16
C GLU A 128 -5.13 -6.78 -13.16
N ALA A 129 -3.99 -6.84 -13.86
CA ALA A 129 -3.06 -5.73 -13.99
C ALA A 129 -3.69 -4.55 -14.76
N LEU A 130 -4.43 -4.81 -15.84
CA LEU A 130 -5.18 -3.78 -16.56
C LEU A 130 -6.25 -3.13 -15.67
N THR A 131 -6.98 -3.95 -14.90
CA THR A 131 -8.00 -3.45 -13.95
C THR A 131 -7.36 -2.59 -12.86
N ALA A 132 -6.25 -3.06 -12.29
CA ALA A 132 -5.51 -2.34 -11.27
C ALA A 132 -4.91 -1.03 -11.80
N MET A 133 -4.41 -1.04 -13.04
CA MET A 133 -3.92 0.17 -13.71
C MET A 133 -5.02 1.20 -13.91
N HIS A 134 -6.20 0.80 -14.40
CA HIS A 134 -7.33 1.72 -14.52
C HIS A 134 -7.73 2.30 -13.16
N ASN A 135 -7.87 1.45 -12.14
CA ASN A 135 -8.29 1.89 -10.80
C ASN A 135 -7.28 2.83 -10.15
N CYS A 136 -5.99 2.49 -10.20
CA CYS A 136 -4.94 3.36 -9.67
C CYS A 136 -4.87 4.68 -10.45
N ALA A 137 -4.86 4.64 -11.79
CA ALA A 137 -4.85 5.85 -12.62
C ALA A 137 -6.03 6.78 -12.32
N SER A 138 -7.22 6.23 -12.07
CA SER A 138 -8.39 7.03 -11.70
C SER A 138 -8.24 7.78 -10.37
N VAL A 139 -7.39 7.28 -9.46
CA VAL A 139 -7.02 7.97 -8.22
C VAL A 139 -5.99 9.05 -8.51
N TYR A 140 -4.91 8.72 -9.23
CA TYR A 140 -3.86 9.68 -9.58
C TYR A 140 -4.37 10.89 -10.38
N LEU A 141 -5.33 10.69 -11.29
CA LEU A 141 -5.97 11.77 -12.04
C LEU A 141 -6.77 12.75 -11.15
N LYS A 142 -7.17 12.34 -9.95
CA LYS A 142 -7.85 13.23 -8.98
C LYS A 142 -6.84 14.05 -8.17
N ILE A 143 -5.62 13.54 -8.00
CA ILE A 143 -4.53 14.21 -7.29
C ILE A 143 -3.95 15.32 -8.17
N GLU A 144 -3.63 14.98 -9.42
CA GLU A 144 -3.21 15.93 -10.44
C GLU A 144 -4.24 15.92 -11.58
N PRO A 145 -5.29 16.78 -11.51
CA PRO A 145 -6.21 16.93 -12.62
C PRO A 145 -5.45 17.43 -13.84
N LEU A 146 -5.82 16.92 -15.02
CA LEU A 146 -5.26 17.36 -16.30
C LEU A 146 -5.30 18.89 -16.39
N PRO A 147 -4.22 19.55 -16.85
CA PRO A 147 -4.24 20.99 -17.10
C PRO A 147 -5.44 21.33 -17.99
N GLU A 148 -6.23 22.34 -17.59
CA GLU A 148 -7.44 22.78 -18.31
C GLU A 148 -7.17 23.14 -19.78
N GLU A 149 -5.91 23.38 -20.14
CA GLU A 149 -5.43 23.65 -21.49
C GLU A 149 -5.60 22.48 -22.46
N ILE A 150 -5.70 21.24 -21.97
CA ILE A 150 -5.90 20.03 -22.80
C ILE A 150 -7.39 19.74 -23.03
N LEU A 151 -8.28 20.35 -22.23
CA LEU A 151 -9.74 20.13 -22.27
C LEU A 151 -10.47 21.17 -23.15
N LYS A 152 -9.75 22.01 -23.89
CA LYS A 152 -10.29 22.97 -24.87
C LYS A 152 -9.94 22.56 -26.29
#